data_AF-A0ABD6DHK1-F1
#
_entry.id   AF-A0ABD6DHK1-F1
#
_cell.length_a   1.000
_cell.length_b   1.000
_cell.length_c   1.000
_cell.angle_alpha   90.00
_cell.angle_beta   90.00
_cell.angle_gamma   90.00
#
_symmetry.space_group_name_H-M   'P 1'
#
loop_
_entity.id
_entity.type
_entity.pdbx_description
1 polymer ?
#
loop_
_entity_poly.entity_id
_entity_poly.type
_entity_poly.pdbx_seq_one_letter_code
_entity_poly.pdbx_strand_id
1 'polypeptide(L)'
;MTKLASLNVDAAARAVAGVGGIGRKEHPALEPGVCRNCGDDGARRRAIVPDGDHGRNDIRLCQDCADDRTAGGSRADCGGLPVERDTVTDRDDERCRGCGVREALVFGDVLHLHAVVSPAAGGHRHVHNVVALCPICHERVHGSG
;
A
#
# COMPACT_ATOMS: atom_id res chain seq x y z
N MET A 1 14.23 30.16 -35.61
CA MET A 1 12.97 29.51 -35.17
C MET A 1 12.81 28.27 -36.04
N THR A 2 12.83 27.01 -35.59
CA THR A 2 12.43 26.44 -34.31
C THR A 2 13.14 25.10 -34.11
N LYS A 3 13.52 24.82 -32.86
CA LYS A 3 14.20 23.62 -32.36
C LYS A 3 13.26 22.41 -32.53
N LEU A 4 13.65 21.41 -33.32
CA LEU A 4 12.94 20.12 -33.35
C LEU A 4 13.31 19.36 -32.07
N ALA A 5 12.40 19.43 -31.10
CA ALA A 5 12.49 18.67 -29.87
C ALA A 5 12.11 17.21 -30.16
N SER A 6 13.03 16.32 -29.83
CA SER A 6 12.85 14.88 -29.74
C SER A 6 11.74 14.54 -28.75
N LEU A 7 10.75 13.76 -29.17
CA LEU A 7 9.83 13.06 -28.29
C LEU A 7 10.03 11.55 -28.52
N ASN A 8 10.96 10.98 -27.76
CA ASN A 8 11.01 9.53 -27.52
C ASN A 8 9.99 9.24 -26.43
N VAL A 9 8.85 8.66 -26.79
CA VAL A 9 7.87 8.12 -25.84
C VAL A 9 7.53 6.69 -26.23
N ASP A 10 8.56 5.83 -26.32
CA ASP A 10 8.37 4.38 -26.29
C ASP A 10 8.52 3.90 -24.84
N ALA A 11 7.49 4.21 -24.06
CA ALA A 11 7.20 3.53 -22.80
C ALA A 11 6.52 2.20 -23.13
N ALA A 12 7.31 1.14 -23.33
CA ALA A 12 6.79 -0.21 -23.42
C ALA A 12 7.78 -1.23 -22.83
N ALA A 13 7.47 -1.60 -21.59
CA ALA A 13 7.69 -2.92 -20.97
C ALA A 13 8.81 -3.80 -21.56
N ARG A 14 9.94 -3.87 -20.85
CA ARG A 14 10.82 -5.04 -20.89
C ARG A 14 11.19 -5.45 -19.46
N ALA A 15 10.50 -6.48 -18.97
CA ALA A 15 11.00 -7.34 -17.91
C ALA A 15 10.95 -8.78 -18.43
N VAL A 16 12.08 -9.45 -18.28
CA VAL A 16 12.47 -10.70 -18.95
C VAL A 16 11.79 -11.89 -18.27
N ALA A 17 11.31 -12.84 -19.07
CA ALA A 17 10.74 -14.09 -18.60
C ALA A 17 11.82 -15.01 -17.98
N GLY A 18 11.57 -15.49 -16.76
CA GLY A 18 12.28 -16.57 -16.12
C GLY A 18 11.28 -17.67 -15.74
N VAL A 19 11.56 -18.89 -16.19
CA VAL A 19 10.70 -20.08 -16.15
C VAL A 19 10.67 -20.70 -14.74
N GLY A 20 9.47 -21.11 -14.29
CA GLY A 20 9.31 -22.24 -13.36
C GLY A 20 8.82 -21.92 -11.96
N GLY A 21 7.50 -21.89 -11.78
CA GLY A 21 6.84 -21.88 -10.48
C GLY A 21 5.38 -21.50 -10.66
N ILE A 22 4.47 -22.17 -9.95
CA ILE A 22 3.02 -21.89 -10.00
C ILE A 22 2.86 -20.44 -9.51
N GLY A 23 2.75 -19.52 -10.47
CA GLY A 23 3.17 -18.14 -10.28
C GLY A 23 2.16 -17.35 -9.47
N ARG A 24 2.52 -17.02 -8.22
CA ARG A 24 2.02 -15.80 -7.58
C ARG A 24 2.21 -14.68 -8.59
N LYS A 25 1.16 -13.90 -8.88
CA LYS A 25 1.30 -12.70 -9.71
C LYS A 25 2.22 -11.74 -8.94
N GLU A 26 3.51 -11.79 -9.22
CA GLU A 26 4.48 -10.90 -8.61
C GLU A 26 4.18 -9.48 -9.11
N HIS A 27 3.51 -8.69 -8.29
CA HIS A 27 3.39 -7.27 -8.53
C HIS A 27 4.80 -6.67 -8.44
N PRO A 28 5.28 -5.95 -9.46
CA PRO A 28 6.63 -5.41 -9.45
C PRO A 28 6.83 -4.55 -8.19
N ALA A 29 7.94 -4.78 -7.50
CA ALA A 29 8.31 -3.98 -6.36
C ALA A 29 8.55 -2.54 -6.83
N LEU A 30 7.86 -1.56 -6.22
CA LEU A 30 8.13 -0.16 -6.49
C LEU A 30 9.57 0.20 -6.09
N GLU A 31 10.21 1.03 -6.91
CA GLU A 31 11.57 1.52 -6.70
C GLU A 31 11.74 2.22 -5.34
N PRO A 32 12.93 2.13 -4.73
CA PRO A 32 13.26 2.91 -3.55
C PRO A 32 13.06 4.41 -3.77
N GLY A 33 12.19 5.04 -2.97
CA GLY A 33 11.92 6.49 -3.05
C GLY A 33 10.61 6.87 -3.74
N VAL A 34 9.90 5.88 -4.31
CA VAL A 34 8.59 6.09 -4.94
C VAL A 34 7.44 5.99 -3.93
N CYS A 35 6.46 6.88 -4.08
CA CYS A 35 5.24 6.92 -3.29
C CYS A 35 4.36 5.71 -3.59
N ARG A 36 3.95 4.99 -2.54
CA ARG A 36 3.10 3.80 -2.64
C ARG A 36 1.64 4.12 -3.00
N ASN A 37 1.22 5.38 -2.85
CA ASN A 37 -0.09 5.86 -3.28
C ASN A 37 -0.07 6.37 -4.72
N CYS A 38 0.66 7.46 -5.02
CA CYS A 38 0.59 8.10 -6.34
C CYS A 38 1.65 7.66 -7.37
N GLY A 39 2.74 7.04 -6.92
CA GLY A 39 3.87 6.69 -7.80
C GLY A 39 4.90 7.82 -8.01
N ASP A 40 4.72 9.00 -7.39
CA ASP A 40 5.68 10.10 -7.48
C ASP A 40 6.93 9.83 -6.64
N ASP A 41 8.03 10.48 -7.03
CA ASP A 41 9.30 10.47 -6.29
C ASP A 41 9.23 11.24 -4.96
N GLY A 42 10.33 11.17 -4.19
CA GLY A 42 10.49 11.92 -2.95
C GLY A 42 9.76 11.33 -1.75
N ALA A 43 9.33 10.08 -1.85
CA ALA A 43 8.60 9.42 -0.78
C ALA A 43 9.50 9.07 0.42
N ARG A 44 8.97 9.32 1.61
CA ARG A 44 9.62 9.03 2.90
C ARG A 44 8.90 7.91 3.61
N ARG A 45 9.62 7.17 4.46
CA ARG A 45 9.01 6.17 5.34
C ARG A 45 8.10 6.86 6.36
N ARG A 46 6.88 6.36 6.51
CA ARG A 46 5.86 6.81 7.46
C ARG A 46 5.32 5.58 8.18
N ALA A 47 5.02 5.71 9.48
CA ALA A 47 4.36 4.65 10.22
C ALA A 47 2.97 4.37 9.63
N ILE A 48 2.59 3.10 9.42
CA ILE A 48 1.23 2.72 8.98
C ILE A 48 0.28 2.86 10.17
N VAL A 49 0.65 2.23 11.29
CA VAL A 49 -0.09 2.25 12.55
C VAL A 49 0.69 3.10 13.56
N PRO A 50 0.06 4.08 14.23
CA PRO A 50 0.68 4.77 15.36
C PRO A 50 1.18 3.77 16.42
N ASP A 51 2.37 4.00 16.96
CA ASP A 51 3.02 3.16 17.98
C ASP A 51 3.18 1.67 17.61
N GLY A 52 3.14 1.33 16.32
CA GLY A 52 3.46 -0.02 15.85
C GLY A 52 4.97 -0.27 15.87
N ASP A 53 5.41 -1.21 16.70
CA ASP A 53 6.83 -1.50 16.96
C ASP A 53 7.35 -2.69 16.13
N HIS A 54 7.07 -2.69 14.83
CA HIS A 54 7.55 -3.75 13.94
C HIS A 54 8.25 -3.17 12.72
N GLY A 55 9.34 -3.80 12.27
CA GLY A 55 10.10 -3.39 11.07
C GLY A 55 9.32 -3.49 9.74
N ARG A 56 8.01 -3.74 9.79
CA ARG A 56 7.07 -3.74 8.65
C ARG A 56 6.03 -2.63 8.74
N ASN A 57 6.00 -1.89 9.86
CA ASN A 57 5.06 -0.82 10.12
C ASN A 57 5.39 0.46 9.35
N ASP A 58 6.16 0.39 8.26
CA ASP A 58 6.42 1.55 7.42
C ASP A 58 5.85 1.39 6.01
N ILE A 59 5.44 2.54 5.48
CA ILE A 59 5.04 2.72 4.09
C ILE A 59 5.71 3.99 3.55
N ARG A 60 6.03 3.99 2.26
CA ARG A 60 6.59 5.18 1.59
C ARG A 60 5.48 6.03 1.02
N LEU A 61 5.38 7.28 1.48
CA LEU A 61 4.47 8.29 0.94
C LEU A 61 5.22 9.59 0.65
N CYS A 62 4.87 10.27 -0.44
CA CYS A 62 5.25 11.67 -0.64
C CYS A 62 4.57 12.56 0.42
N GLN A 63 4.94 13.85 0.48
CA GLN A 63 4.38 14.76 1.48
C GLN A 63 2.87 14.92 1.31
N ASP A 64 2.41 15.21 0.09
CA ASP A 64 0.98 15.44 -0.22
C ASP A 64 0.11 14.24 0.17
N CYS A 65 0.49 13.02 -0.23
CA CYS A 65 -0.23 11.80 0.16
C CYS A 65 -0.21 11.53 1.67
N ALA A 66 0.82 11.99 2.39
CA ALA A 66 0.87 11.86 3.84
C ALA A 66 -0.07 12.86 4.54
N ASP A 67 -0.22 14.06 3.97
CA ASP A 67 -1.14 15.09 4.45
C ASP A 67 -2.59 14.67 4.17
N ASP A 68 -2.88 14.19 2.96
CA ASP A 68 -4.16 13.59 2.56
C ASP A 68 -4.61 12.44 3.47
N ARG A 69 -3.67 11.55 3.81
CA ARG A 69 -3.91 10.47 4.79
C ARG A 69 -4.36 11.01 6.15
N THR A 70 -3.81 12.15 6.57
CA THR A 70 -4.10 12.72 7.89
C THR A 70 -5.40 13.52 7.86
N ALA A 71 -5.72 14.14 6.73
CA ALA A 71 -6.90 14.97 6.53
C ALA A 71 -8.21 14.18 6.40
N GLY A 72 -8.15 12.86 6.14
CA GLY A 72 -9.35 12.05 5.93
C GLY A 72 -9.18 10.57 6.21
N GLY A 73 -10.26 9.81 6.03
CA GLY A 73 -10.30 8.37 6.28
C GLY A 73 -11.24 8.00 7.41
N SER A 74 -12.40 7.45 7.07
CA SER A 74 -13.27 6.76 8.01
C SER A 74 -13.09 5.26 7.91
N ARG A 75 -13.57 4.52 8.93
CA ARG A 75 -13.64 3.05 8.85
C ARG A 75 -14.49 2.58 7.66
N ALA A 76 -15.48 3.38 7.25
CA ALA A 76 -16.33 3.06 6.10
C ALA A 76 -15.54 3.05 4.79
N ASP A 77 -14.47 3.83 4.69
CA ASP A 77 -13.64 3.95 3.49
C ASP A 77 -12.80 2.68 3.23
N CYS A 78 -12.66 1.82 4.24
CA CYS A 78 -11.98 0.53 4.13
C CYS A 78 -12.90 -0.59 3.60
N GLY A 79 -14.21 -0.34 3.52
CA GLY A 79 -15.18 -1.27 2.95
C GLY A 79 -15.15 -1.27 1.43
N GLY A 80 -15.22 -2.46 0.81
CA GLY A 80 -15.39 -2.58 -0.64
C GLY A 80 -14.23 -2.05 -1.49
N LEU A 81 -13.01 -2.06 -0.95
CA LEU A 81 -11.81 -1.67 -1.70
C LEU A 81 -11.69 -2.52 -2.98
N PRO A 82 -11.44 -1.91 -4.16
CA PRO A 82 -11.42 -2.59 -5.45
C PRO A 82 -10.07 -3.30 -5.67
N VAL A 83 -9.65 -4.10 -4.69
CA VAL A 83 -8.44 -4.91 -4.71
C VAL A 83 -8.78 -6.31 -4.24
N GLU A 84 -8.13 -7.32 -4.82
CA GLU A 84 -8.27 -8.70 -4.37
C GLU A 84 -7.59 -8.85 -3.00
N ARG A 85 -8.33 -9.36 -2.00
CA ARG A 85 -7.81 -9.56 -0.64
C ARG A 85 -6.55 -10.43 -0.66
N ASP A 86 -6.62 -11.57 -1.33
CA ASP A 86 -5.53 -12.55 -1.41
C ASP A 86 -4.25 -11.91 -1.94
N THR A 87 -4.36 -10.99 -2.90
CA THR A 87 -3.21 -10.25 -3.43
C THR A 87 -2.56 -9.36 -2.35
N VAL A 88 -3.35 -8.70 -1.50
CA VAL A 88 -2.83 -7.86 -0.41
C VAL A 88 -2.22 -8.73 0.70
N THR A 89 -2.92 -9.78 1.11
CA THR A 89 -2.47 -10.65 2.21
C THR A 89 -1.25 -11.46 1.82
N ASP A 90 -1.17 -11.99 0.59
CA ASP A 90 0.01 -12.70 0.08
C ASP A 90 1.24 -11.78 0.04
N ARG A 91 1.08 -10.55 -0.46
CA ARG A 91 2.14 -9.54 -0.47
C ARG A 91 2.63 -9.21 0.94
N ASP A 92 1.72 -9.23 1.91
CA ASP A 92 2.02 -8.93 3.31
C ASP A 92 2.47 -10.16 4.11
N ASP A 93 2.72 -11.30 3.44
CA ASP A 93 3.09 -12.59 4.02
C ASP A 93 2.09 -13.10 5.08
N GLU A 94 0.79 -12.89 4.84
CA GLU A 94 -0.32 -13.22 5.75
C GLU A 94 -0.12 -12.61 7.15
N ARG A 95 0.51 -11.43 7.22
CA ARG A 95 0.82 -10.75 8.47
C ARG A 95 0.27 -9.35 8.50
N CYS A 96 -0.15 -8.94 9.70
CA CYS A 96 -0.46 -7.56 9.98
C CYS A 96 0.76 -6.67 9.70
N ARG A 97 0.59 -5.64 8.86
CA ARG A 97 1.64 -4.67 8.57
C ARG A 97 2.02 -3.80 9.77
N GLY A 98 1.11 -3.60 10.72
CA GLY A 98 1.36 -2.81 11.93
C GLY A 98 2.21 -3.53 12.98
N CYS A 99 1.89 -4.78 13.30
CA CYS A 99 2.50 -5.51 14.42
C CYS A 99 3.14 -6.86 14.07
N GLY A 100 3.00 -7.34 12.83
CA GLY A 100 3.62 -8.58 12.36
C GLY A 100 2.90 -9.88 12.76
N VAL A 101 1.79 -9.82 13.50
CA VAL A 101 0.99 -11.01 13.84
C VAL A 101 0.50 -11.70 12.58
N ARG A 102 0.61 -13.03 12.52
CA ARG A 102 0.12 -13.84 11.41
C ARG A 102 -1.40 -13.98 11.50
N GLU A 103 -2.07 -14.03 10.35
CA GLU A 103 -3.51 -14.24 10.24
C GLU A 103 -3.98 -15.49 11.02
N ALA A 104 -3.25 -16.60 10.93
CA ALA A 104 -3.55 -17.84 11.65
C ALA A 104 -3.57 -17.70 13.19
N LEU A 105 -3.04 -16.59 13.74
CA LEU A 105 -3.02 -16.28 15.17
C LEU A 105 -4.00 -15.16 15.54
N VAL A 106 -4.75 -14.62 14.58
CA VAL A 106 -5.81 -13.64 14.84
C VAL A 106 -7.06 -14.40 15.26
N PHE A 107 -7.53 -14.17 16.48
CA PHE A 107 -8.74 -14.81 17.00
C PHE A 107 -9.99 -14.20 16.40
N GLY A 108 -10.85 -15.02 15.79
CA GLY A 108 -12.22 -14.66 15.41
C GLY A 108 -12.38 -13.85 14.12
N ASP A 109 -11.34 -13.16 13.65
CA ASP A 109 -11.37 -12.31 12.45
C ASP A 109 -10.16 -12.54 11.54
N VAL A 110 -10.39 -12.43 10.22
CA VAL A 110 -9.32 -12.38 9.20
C VAL A 110 -8.60 -11.03 9.24
N LEU A 111 -7.46 -10.90 8.55
CA LEU A 111 -6.84 -9.58 8.39
C LEU A 111 -7.78 -8.62 7.64
N HIS A 112 -7.93 -7.41 8.18
CA HIS A 112 -8.68 -6.32 7.57
C HIS A 112 -7.82 -5.63 6.52
N LEU A 113 -8.43 -5.31 5.37
CA LEU A 113 -7.82 -4.45 4.39
C LEU A 113 -8.02 -3.00 4.80
N HIS A 114 -6.95 -2.22 4.73
CA HIS A 114 -6.97 -0.80 5.07
C HIS A 114 -6.32 0.01 3.95
N ALA A 115 -7.03 1.00 3.44
CA ALA A 115 -6.46 1.98 2.51
C ALA A 115 -5.63 3.00 3.30
N VAL A 116 -4.32 3.04 3.06
CA VAL A 116 -3.40 3.92 3.79
C VAL A 116 -3.70 5.38 3.51
N VAL A 117 -3.98 5.74 2.26
CA VAL A 117 -4.61 7.02 1.92
C VAL A 117 -6.06 6.72 1.55
N SER A 118 -7.01 7.37 2.21
CA SER A 118 -8.43 7.13 1.94
C SER A 118 -8.79 7.51 0.50
N PRO A 119 -9.55 6.70 -0.24
CA PRO A 119 -10.07 7.08 -1.55
C PRO A 119 -10.90 8.37 -1.55
N ALA A 120 -11.48 8.75 -0.41
CA ALA A 120 -12.21 10.01 -0.25
C ALA A 120 -11.28 11.24 -0.16
N ALA A 121 -10.00 11.01 0.15
CA ALA A 121 -8.98 12.04 0.34
C ALA A 121 -7.81 11.88 -0.65
N GLY A 122 -8.04 11.40 -1.87
CA GLY A 122 -6.97 11.26 -2.88
C GLY A 122 -6.25 9.91 -2.90
N GLY A 123 -6.74 8.93 -2.16
CA GLY A 123 -6.24 7.56 -2.17
C GLY A 123 -6.48 6.84 -3.49
N HIS A 124 -5.42 6.31 -4.09
CA HIS A 124 -5.50 5.53 -5.31
C HIS A 124 -6.06 4.13 -5.04
N ARG A 125 -6.84 3.64 -6.00
CA ARG A 125 -7.59 2.38 -5.92
C ARG A 125 -6.77 1.20 -6.44
N HIS A 126 -5.65 0.91 -5.79
CA HIS A 126 -4.78 -0.19 -6.18
C HIS A 126 -4.07 -0.83 -4.98
N VAL A 127 -3.54 -2.03 -5.18
CA VAL A 127 -2.94 -2.86 -4.14
C VAL A 127 -1.87 -2.11 -3.32
N HIS A 128 -1.05 -1.27 -3.93
CA HIS A 128 0.06 -0.59 -3.23
C HIS A 128 -0.37 0.45 -2.19
N ASN A 129 -1.60 0.95 -2.27
CA ASN A 129 -2.19 1.86 -1.28
C ASN A 129 -2.97 1.10 -0.19
N VAL A 130 -3.10 -0.22 -0.31
CA VAL A 130 -3.87 -1.05 0.63
C VAL A 130 -2.93 -1.96 1.42
N VAL A 131 -3.17 -2.14 2.71
CA VAL A 131 -2.39 -3.00 3.62
C VAL A 131 -3.29 -3.93 4.41
N ALA A 132 -2.76 -5.09 4.81
CA ALA A 132 -3.43 -6.00 5.72
C ALA A 132 -3.11 -5.65 7.18
N LEU A 133 -4.14 -5.45 8.02
CA LEU A 133 -4.01 -5.15 9.44
C LEU A 133 -4.85 -6.12 10.28
N CYS A 134 -4.36 -6.51 11.45
CA CYS A 134 -5.20 -7.19 12.44
C CYS A 134 -6.26 -6.22 13.00
N PRO A 135 -7.36 -6.73 13.60
CA PRO A 135 -8.44 -5.89 14.13
C PRO A 135 -7.94 -4.80 15.08
N ILE A 136 -6.97 -5.10 15.95
CA ILE A 136 -6.40 -4.14 16.90
C ILE A 136 -5.66 -3.00 16.19
N CYS A 137 -4.78 -3.34 15.24
CA CYS A 137 -4.05 -2.34 14.46
C CYS A 137 -4.97 -1.52 13.56
N HIS A 138 -5.99 -2.15 12.99
CA HIS A 138 -7.01 -1.49 12.19
C HIS A 138 -7.86 -0.53 13.03
N GLU A 139 -8.15 -0.89 14.28
CA GLU A 139 -8.81 0.04 15.21
C GLU A 139 -7.90 1.22 15.52
N ARG A 140 -6.62 1.00 15.85
CA ARG A 140 -5.70 2.10 16.21
C ARG A 140 -5.56 3.17 15.13
N VAL A 141 -5.55 2.80 13.85
CA VAL A 141 -5.48 3.78 12.76
C VAL A 141 -6.74 4.65 12.63
N HIS A 142 -7.89 4.20 13.13
CA HIS A 142 -9.15 4.95 13.10
C HIS A 142 -9.56 5.53 14.47
N GLY A 143 -9.08 4.95 15.56
CA GLY A 143 -9.40 5.31 16.94
C GLY A 143 -8.44 6.30 17.57
N SER A 144 -7.43 6.78 16.82
CA SER A 144 -6.60 7.93 17.21
C SER A 144 -7.33 9.25 16.92
N GLY A 145 -8.55 9.39 17.45
CA GLY A 145 -9.33 10.63 17.46
C GLY A 145 -9.10 11.41 18.74
#